data_AF-A0A7V3XDZ8-F1
#
_entry.id   AF-A0A7V3XDZ8-F1
#
_cell.length_a   1.000
_cell.length_b   1.000
_cell.length_c   1.000
_cell.angle_alpha   90.00
_cell.angle_beta   90.00
_cell.angle_gamma   90.00
#
_symmetry.space_group_name_H-M   'P 1'
#
loop_
_entity.id
_entity.type
_entity.pdbx_description
1 polymer ?
#
loop_
_entity_poly.entity_id
_entity_poly.type
_entity_poly.pdbx_seq_one_letter_code
_entity_poly.pdbx_strand_id
1 'polypeptide(L)'
;MEIRSPQELKRILARIDRKGYKAYKDLEGGYRYPDFTLWIDHVQGDPFATPSRVRVQVSQEKAQFPPELYRTQDRRIGLEDYLTRAFCQAVRKVVKGHRGTGRSGVIEMDEPGQEVLQRSSVLVTPPYVEARFTLGLPASGRTILAGEAEEMFFKEIPQLIQQALFYRNLEAHRVKNHVAVVEDQGSLRGQLHSRGLVAFVANGALLPRRSGIDERPLQPAPPAPLSPKEGGEGRAESSLPPPRIPWIPFQSPPDLEVEFQVPNHGTLRGMGLPKGVTLIAGGGFHGKSTLLHALERGVYNHIPGDGREYVVTLPEAVKIRAEDGRFVERVNISPFINHLPFG
;
A
#
# COMPACT_ATOMS: atom_id res chain seq x y z
N MET A 1 22.28 13.13 18.07
CA MET A 1 23.15 12.45 17.10
C MET A 1 23.89 13.51 16.31
N GLU A 2 25.20 13.37 16.16
CA GLU A 2 26.03 14.28 15.35
C GLU A 2 25.71 14.09 13.86
N ILE A 3 25.59 15.19 13.12
CA ILE A 3 25.33 15.19 11.68
C ILE A 3 26.65 15.42 10.96
N ARG A 4 27.08 14.40 10.21
CA ARG A 4 28.36 14.36 9.49
C ARG A 4 28.20 14.69 8.00
N SER A 5 29.32 14.86 7.32
CA SER A 5 29.34 15.07 5.87
C SER A 5 29.30 13.75 5.09
N PRO A 6 28.78 13.74 3.85
CA PRO A 6 28.87 12.56 2.98
C PRO A 6 30.32 12.17 2.67
N GLN A 7 31.26 13.12 2.66
CA GLN A 7 32.70 12.82 2.51
C GLN A 7 33.23 12.01 3.70
N GLU A 8 32.71 12.25 4.90
CA GLU A 8 33.06 11.47 6.08
C GLU A 8 32.52 10.04 5.99
N LEU A 9 31.28 9.85 5.53
CA LEU A 9 30.74 8.53 5.22
C LEU A 9 31.66 7.76 4.27
N LYS A 10 32.11 8.41 3.19
CA LYS A 10 33.04 7.82 2.22
C LYS A 10 34.39 7.44 2.86
N ARG A 11 34.93 8.29 3.73
CA ARG A 11 36.16 8.00 4.49
C ARG A 11 35.99 6.80 5.42
N ILE A 12 34.83 6.68 6.09
CA ILE A 12 34.54 5.52 6.94
C ILE A 12 34.47 4.25 6.08
N LEU A 13 33.74 4.27 4.97
CA LEU A 13 33.63 3.14 4.04
C LEU A 13 35.02 2.67 3.54
N ALA A 14 35.86 3.60 3.07
CA ALA A 14 37.22 3.28 2.65
C ALA A 14 38.08 2.68 3.79
N ARG A 15 37.92 3.19 5.01
CA ARG A 15 38.64 2.70 6.20
C ARG A 15 38.21 1.29 6.63
N ILE A 16 36.94 0.94 6.43
CA ILE A 16 36.38 -0.36 6.84
C ILE A 16 36.35 -1.39 5.72
N ASP A 17 36.77 -1.01 4.51
CA ASP A 17 36.81 -1.93 3.37
C ASP A 17 37.64 -3.17 3.70
N ARG A 18 37.12 -4.33 3.27
CA ARG A 18 37.72 -5.65 3.51
C ARG A 18 37.91 -6.03 4.99
N LYS A 19 37.41 -5.25 5.96
CA LYS A 19 37.37 -5.63 7.38
C LYS A 19 36.18 -6.53 7.68
N GLY A 20 36.15 -7.06 8.90
CA GLY A 20 35.01 -7.84 9.40
C GLY A 20 33.74 -6.99 9.54
N TYR A 21 32.59 -7.62 9.31
CA TYR A 21 31.28 -6.98 9.20
C TYR A 21 30.90 -6.03 10.35
N LYS A 22 31.34 -6.34 11.58
CA LYS A 22 31.09 -5.49 12.77
C LYS A 22 31.58 -4.05 12.61
N ALA A 23 32.54 -3.79 11.73
CA ALA A 23 33.04 -2.44 11.46
C ALA A 23 32.00 -1.53 10.81
N TYR A 24 30.92 -2.06 10.24
CA TYR A 24 29.81 -1.24 9.75
C TYR A 24 29.12 -0.43 10.86
N LYS A 25 29.26 -0.80 12.15
CA LYS A 25 28.71 -0.02 13.27
C LYS A 25 29.21 1.43 13.29
N ASP A 26 30.39 1.68 12.74
CA ASP A 26 30.96 3.02 12.61
C ASP A 26 30.09 3.95 11.72
N LEU A 27 29.20 3.36 10.89
CA LEU A 27 28.28 4.09 10.03
C LEU A 27 27.09 4.70 10.80
N GLU A 28 26.74 4.24 11.99
CA GLU A 28 25.56 4.72 12.73
C GLU A 28 25.62 6.23 12.97
N GLY A 29 24.52 6.94 12.69
CA GLY A 29 24.41 8.40 12.84
C GLY A 29 23.81 9.11 11.61
N GLY A 30 23.90 10.45 11.61
CA GLY A 30 23.32 11.30 10.57
C GLY A 30 24.35 11.77 9.55
N TYR A 31 23.95 11.90 8.28
CA TYR A 31 24.76 12.42 7.17
C TYR A 31 23.96 13.40 6.34
N ARG A 32 24.46 14.63 6.20
CA ARG A 32 23.77 15.71 5.47
C ARG A 32 24.18 15.73 3.99
N TYR A 33 23.32 15.20 3.13
CA TYR A 33 23.45 15.33 1.69
C TYR A 33 22.94 16.70 1.22
N PRO A 34 23.26 17.12 -0.02
CA PRO A 34 22.76 18.39 -0.56
C PRO A 34 21.24 18.50 -0.50
N ASP A 35 20.50 17.41 -0.74
CA ASP A 35 19.05 17.44 -0.90
C ASP A 35 18.28 16.83 0.29
N PHE A 36 18.93 16.00 1.10
CA PHE A 36 18.29 15.26 2.18
C PHE A 36 19.27 14.99 3.33
N THR A 37 18.77 14.56 4.48
CA THR A 37 19.60 14.01 5.56
C THR A 37 19.34 12.52 5.67
N LEU A 38 20.40 11.71 5.58
CA LEU A 38 20.39 10.28 5.79
C LEU A 38 20.65 9.97 7.26
N TRP A 39 19.89 9.08 7.86
CA TRP A 39 20.08 8.57 9.21
C TRP A 39 20.23 7.06 9.16
N ILE A 40 21.36 6.55 9.64
CA ILE A 40 21.57 5.12 9.85
C ILE A 40 21.31 4.87 11.34
N ASP A 41 20.08 4.48 11.66
CA ASP A 41 19.63 4.36 13.06
C ASP A 41 20.14 3.06 13.72
N HIS A 42 20.29 2.01 12.93
CA HIS A 42 20.77 0.73 13.42
C HIS A 42 21.46 -0.06 12.31
N VAL A 43 22.68 -0.50 12.58
CA VAL A 43 23.44 -1.36 11.68
C VAL A 43 23.24 -2.83 12.05
N GLN A 44 22.93 -3.66 11.05
CA GLN A 44 22.76 -5.09 11.22
C GLN A 44 24.06 -5.76 11.71
N GLY A 45 23.94 -6.76 12.60
CA GLY A 45 25.11 -7.40 13.21
C GLY A 45 25.89 -8.37 12.30
N ASP A 46 25.23 -8.87 11.25
CA ASP A 46 25.75 -9.86 10.31
C ASP A 46 24.97 -9.78 8.97
N PRO A 47 25.56 -10.17 7.82
CA PRO A 47 24.90 -10.11 6.50
C PRO A 47 23.60 -10.92 6.37
N PHE A 48 23.39 -11.93 7.23
CA PHE A 48 22.19 -12.76 7.24
C PHE A 48 21.10 -12.26 8.20
N ALA A 49 21.41 -11.27 9.05
CA ALA A 49 20.46 -10.70 9.99
C ALA A 49 19.41 -9.82 9.30
N THR A 50 18.39 -9.41 10.06
CA THR A 50 17.46 -8.36 9.64
C THR A 50 18.25 -7.13 9.17
N PRO A 51 17.96 -6.58 7.98
CA PRO A 51 18.78 -5.51 7.43
C PRO A 51 18.78 -4.23 8.27
N SER A 52 19.78 -3.38 8.02
CA SER A 52 20.02 -2.14 8.76
C SER A 52 18.84 -1.20 8.61
N ARG A 53 18.49 -0.45 9.66
CA ARG A 53 17.38 0.50 9.65
C ARG A 53 17.88 1.89 9.29
N VAL A 54 17.25 2.47 8.28
CA VAL A 54 17.66 3.74 7.69
C VAL A 54 16.45 4.65 7.54
N ARG A 55 16.65 5.94 7.76
CA ARG A 55 15.68 6.98 7.46
C ARG A 55 16.32 8.06 6.61
N VAL A 56 15.50 8.73 5.83
CA VAL A 56 15.87 9.92 5.07
C VAL A 56 14.87 11.02 5.36
N GLN A 57 15.35 12.25 5.51
CA GLN A 57 14.50 13.42 5.69
C GLN A 57 14.79 14.44 4.59
N VAL A 58 13.75 14.87 3.89
CA VAL A 58 13.79 15.95 2.90
C VAL A 58 12.99 17.11 3.47
N SER A 59 13.57 18.31 3.55
CA SER A 59 12.81 19.49 4.00
C SER A 59 11.70 19.81 3.01
N GLN A 60 10.56 20.34 3.48
CA GLN A 60 9.47 20.72 2.59
C GLN A 60 9.87 21.85 1.62
N GLU A 61 10.82 22.70 2.01
CA GLU A 61 11.46 23.68 1.10
C GLU A 61 12.05 23.03 -0.15
N LYS A 62 12.48 21.77 -0.07
CA LYS A 62 13.04 21.02 -1.19
C LYS A 62 12.05 20.06 -1.82
N ALA A 63 11.31 19.32 -0.98
CA ALA A 63 10.32 18.35 -1.43
C ALA A 63 9.16 19.02 -2.18
N GLN A 64 8.81 20.26 -1.80
CA GLN A 64 7.83 21.11 -2.47
C GLN A 64 6.44 20.45 -2.61
N PHE A 65 6.03 19.64 -1.63
CA PHE A 65 4.66 19.12 -1.61
C PHE A 65 3.70 20.25 -1.21
N PRO A 66 2.67 20.53 -2.01
CA PRO A 66 1.69 21.55 -1.67
C PRO A 66 0.94 21.22 -0.36
N PRO A 67 0.77 22.19 0.57
CA PRO A 67 0.10 21.96 1.86
C PRO A 67 -1.31 21.38 1.76
N GLU A 68 -2.04 21.67 0.69
CA GLU A 68 -3.36 21.11 0.46
C GLU A 68 -3.35 19.58 0.33
N LEU A 69 -2.22 18.95 0.04
CA LEU A 69 -2.10 17.49 -0.03
C LEU A 69 -1.95 16.81 1.33
N TYR A 70 -1.72 17.55 2.42
CA TYR A 70 -1.51 16.96 3.75
C TYR A 70 -2.09 17.79 4.90
N ARG A 71 -2.93 18.80 4.61
CA ARG A 71 -3.59 19.64 5.62
C ARG A 71 -4.62 18.91 6.48
N THR A 72 -5.29 17.89 5.94
CA THR A 72 -6.24 17.04 6.68
C THR A 72 -5.62 15.67 6.91
N GLN A 73 -6.12 14.94 7.91
CA GLN A 73 -5.60 13.61 8.24
C GLN A 73 -5.73 12.63 7.06
N ASP A 74 -6.89 12.55 6.40
CA ASP A 74 -7.11 11.65 5.26
C ASP A 74 -6.19 11.99 4.09
N ARG A 75 -6.02 13.28 3.79
CA ARG A 75 -5.12 13.70 2.72
C ARG A 75 -3.67 13.36 3.01
N ARG A 76 -3.22 13.62 4.24
CA ARG A 76 -1.87 13.25 4.68
C ARG A 76 -1.63 11.75 4.57
N ILE A 77 -2.57 10.92 5.04
CA ILE A 77 -2.49 9.45 4.92
C ILE A 77 -2.43 9.04 3.44
N GLY A 78 -3.26 9.64 2.58
CA GLY A 78 -3.23 9.38 1.14
C GLY A 78 -1.89 9.75 0.50
N LEU A 79 -1.29 10.88 0.89
CA LEU A 79 0.02 11.30 0.39
C LEU A 79 1.13 10.38 0.90
N GLU A 80 1.14 10.03 2.19
CA GLU A 80 2.12 9.10 2.78
C GLU A 80 2.07 7.72 2.11
N ASP A 81 0.88 7.20 1.83
CA ASP A 81 0.67 5.94 1.10
C ASP A 81 1.17 6.05 -0.35
N TYR A 82 0.85 7.13 -1.06
CA TYR A 82 1.35 7.35 -2.43
C TYR A 82 2.88 7.38 -2.47
N LEU A 83 3.51 8.12 -1.56
CA LEU A 83 4.97 8.24 -1.51
C LEU A 83 5.65 6.92 -1.13
N THR A 84 5.03 6.12 -0.25
CA THR A 84 5.48 4.76 0.05
C THR A 84 5.50 3.91 -1.23
N ARG A 85 4.40 3.93 -2.01
CA ARG A 85 4.31 3.20 -3.29
C ARG A 85 5.32 3.70 -4.31
N ALA A 86 5.49 5.01 -4.43
CA ALA A 86 6.46 5.63 -5.32
C ALA A 86 7.89 5.20 -4.96
N PHE A 87 8.23 5.13 -3.67
CA PHE A 87 9.52 4.63 -3.21
C PHE A 87 9.70 3.15 -3.55
N CYS A 88 8.73 2.28 -3.23
CA CYS A 88 8.79 0.85 -3.59
C CYS A 88 8.90 0.64 -5.12
N GLN A 89 8.25 1.49 -5.92
CA GLN A 89 8.38 1.46 -7.37
C GLN A 89 9.78 1.91 -7.84
N ALA A 90 10.33 2.96 -7.24
CA ALA A 90 11.68 3.43 -7.53
C ALA A 90 12.73 2.35 -7.18
N VAL A 91 12.57 1.66 -6.04
CA VAL A 91 13.44 0.55 -5.62
C VAL A 91 13.54 -0.51 -6.72
N ARG A 92 12.40 -0.97 -7.25
CA ARG A 92 12.37 -1.98 -8.33
C ARG A 92 13.05 -1.55 -9.62
N LYS A 93 13.06 -0.24 -9.91
CA LYS A 93 13.64 0.31 -11.14
C LYS A 93 15.14 0.57 -11.01
N VAL A 94 15.58 0.99 -9.83
CA VAL A 94 16.92 1.54 -9.59
C VAL A 94 17.85 0.53 -8.93
N VAL A 95 17.35 -0.22 -7.95
CA VAL A 95 18.18 -1.06 -7.09
C VAL A 95 18.50 -2.37 -7.79
N LYS A 96 19.79 -2.66 -7.96
CA LYS A 96 20.23 -3.91 -8.59
C LYS A 96 19.88 -5.15 -7.77
N GLY A 97 19.87 -5.01 -6.45
CA GLY A 97 19.79 -6.13 -5.52
C GLY A 97 21.06 -6.98 -5.51
N HIS A 98 21.10 -7.98 -4.63
CA HIS A 98 22.09 -9.07 -4.62
C HIS A 98 23.56 -8.65 -4.80
N ARG A 99 24.10 -7.91 -3.81
CA ARG A 99 25.48 -7.39 -3.80
C ARG A 99 26.39 -8.19 -2.86
N GLY A 100 26.33 -9.51 -2.94
CA GLY A 100 27.13 -10.42 -2.11
C GLY A 100 26.30 -11.45 -1.36
N THR A 101 26.65 -11.70 -0.10
CA THR A 101 26.10 -12.79 0.71
C THR A 101 24.85 -12.35 1.50
N GLY A 102 23.90 -13.26 1.69
CA GLY A 102 22.72 -13.03 2.54
C GLY A 102 21.80 -11.94 1.99
N ARG A 103 21.50 -10.93 2.81
CA ARG A 103 20.65 -9.78 2.44
C ARG A 103 21.43 -8.63 1.77
N SER A 104 22.69 -8.85 1.39
CA SER A 104 23.54 -7.82 0.78
C SER A 104 22.91 -7.19 -0.46
N GLY A 105 22.85 -5.86 -0.50
CA GLY A 105 22.33 -5.11 -1.65
C GLY A 105 20.81 -4.91 -1.67
N VAL A 106 20.09 -5.46 -0.69
CA VAL A 106 18.63 -5.31 -0.59
C VAL A 106 18.28 -3.93 -0.05
N ILE A 107 17.30 -3.26 -0.67
CA ILE A 107 16.63 -2.08 -0.13
C ILE A 107 15.15 -2.39 -0.09
N GLU A 108 14.54 -2.37 1.09
CA GLU A 108 13.14 -2.75 1.29
C GLU A 108 12.41 -1.71 2.15
N MET A 109 11.16 -1.43 1.81
CA MET A 109 10.23 -0.62 2.60
C MET A 109 8.98 -1.46 2.84
N ASP A 110 8.24 -1.17 3.92
CA ASP A 110 6.94 -1.78 4.19
C ASP A 110 5.96 -1.46 3.05
N GLU A 111 5.84 -2.40 2.10
CA GLU A 111 5.11 -2.19 0.86
C GLU A 111 3.60 -2.39 1.06
N PRO A 112 2.77 -1.40 0.71
CA PRO A 112 1.33 -1.50 0.92
C PRO A 112 0.64 -2.37 -0.14
N GLY A 113 -0.37 -3.12 0.31
CA GLY A 113 -1.34 -3.83 -0.55
C GLY A 113 -2.34 -2.88 -1.21
N GLN A 114 -3.58 -3.32 -1.39
CA GLN A 114 -4.63 -2.47 -2.00
C GLN A 114 -5.18 -1.41 -1.04
N GLU A 115 -5.00 -1.61 0.26
CA GLU A 115 -5.49 -0.74 1.31
C GLU A 115 -4.51 0.40 1.64
N VAL A 116 -5.09 1.57 1.87
CA VAL A 116 -4.42 2.79 2.31
C VAL A 116 -4.54 2.86 3.83
N LEU A 117 -3.42 2.60 4.52
CA LEU A 117 -3.32 2.62 5.97
C LEU A 117 -2.34 3.71 6.40
N GLN A 118 -2.57 4.28 7.58
CA GLN A 118 -1.55 5.08 8.24
C GLN A 118 -0.37 4.16 8.63
N ARG A 119 0.83 4.47 8.15
CA ARG A 119 2.05 3.67 8.36
C ARG A 119 3.17 4.54 8.87
N SER A 120 4.27 3.89 9.25
CA SER A 120 5.51 4.57 9.62
C SER A 120 6.56 4.58 8.50
N SER A 121 6.25 3.98 7.34
CA SER A 121 7.12 3.89 6.16
C SER A 121 7.45 5.26 5.59
N VAL A 122 6.46 6.14 5.49
CA VAL A 122 6.63 7.54 5.09
C VAL A 122 5.81 8.42 6.02
N LEU A 123 6.38 9.55 6.42
CA LEU A 123 5.73 10.57 7.23
C LEU A 123 5.81 11.91 6.50
N VAL A 124 4.68 12.60 6.39
CA VAL A 124 4.62 13.95 5.84
C VAL A 124 4.23 14.94 6.92
N THR A 125 5.08 15.94 7.12
CA THR A 125 4.89 17.00 8.10
C THR A 125 5.08 18.37 7.43
N PRO A 126 4.63 19.47 8.07
CA PRO A 126 4.93 20.82 7.58
C PRO A 126 6.44 21.12 7.41
N PRO A 127 7.37 20.65 8.28
CA PRO A 127 8.79 20.89 8.07
C PRO A 127 9.49 19.91 7.10
N TYR A 128 9.06 18.65 7.02
CA TYR A 128 9.77 17.63 6.23
C TYR A 128 8.90 16.46 5.76
N VAL A 129 9.42 15.76 4.75
CA VAL A 129 9.01 14.39 4.37
C VAL A 129 10.09 13.43 4.86
N GLU A 130 9.70 12.39 5.60
CA GLU A 130 10.59 11.33 6.06
C GLU A 130 10.21 10.01 5.42
N ALA A 131 11.19 9.26 4.91
CA ALA A 131 10.99 7.87 4.50
C ALA A 131 11.87 6.93 5.32
N ARG A 132 11.32 5.78 5.72
CA ARG A 132 11.96 4.76 6.55
C ARG A 132 12.00 3.45 5.78
N PHE A 133 13.20 2.88 5.67
CA PHE A 133 13.43 1.66 4.91
C PHE A 133 14.59 0.88 5.53
N THR A 134 14.77 -0.34 5.04
CA THR A 134 15.87 -1.20 5.44
C THR A 134 16.91 -1.28 4.32
N LEU A 135 18.16 -1.46 4.73
CA LEU A 135 19.33 -1.45 3.85
C LEU A 135 20.22 -2.64 4.21
N GLY A 136 20.31 -3.61 3.31
CA GLY A 136 21.22 -4.75 3.45
C GLY A 136 22.64 -4.37 3.08
N LEU A 137 23.48 -4.10 4.08
CA LEU A 137 24.85 -3.66 3.85
C LEU A 137 25.71 -4.78 3.23
N PRO A 138 26.44 -4.50 2.13
CA PRO A 138 27.04 -5.53 1.30
C PRO A 138 28.30 -6.15 1.91
N ALA A 139 28.44 -7.46 1.72
CA ALA A 139 29.58 -8.24 2.16
C ALA A 139 29.79 -9.52 1.33
N SER A 140 31.04 -9.99 1.28
CA SER A 140 31.41 -11.32 0.78
C SER A 140 31.74 -12.20 1.98
N GLY A 141 30.87 -13.15 2.32
CA GLY A 141 30.91 -13.79 3.64
C GLY A 141 30.74 -12.71 4.71
N ARG A 142 31.69 -12.58 5.64
CA ARG A 142 31.70 -11.53 6.67
C ARG A 142 32.63 -10.36 6.36
N THR A 143 33.15 -10.30 5.15
CA THR A 143 34.10 -9.27 4.71
C THR A 143 33.35 -8.15 4.00
N ILE A 144 33.53 -6.92 4.48
CA ILE A 144 32.87 -5.72 3.94
C ILE A 144 33.27 -5.49 2.47
N LEU A 145 32.29 -5.10 1.65
CA LEU A 145 32.47 -4.66 0.26
C LEU A 145 32.18 -3.15 0.16
N ALA A 146 33.17 -2.30 0.44
CA ALA A 146 32.94 -0.85 0.53
C ALA A 146 32.53 -0.24 -0.82
N GLY A 147 33.07 -0.71 -1.94
CA GLY A 147 32.68 -0.21 -3.27
C GLY A 147 31.20 -0.43 -3.59
N GLU A 148 30.64 -1.57 -3.18
CA GLU A 148 29.22 -1.86 -3.31
C GLU A 148 28.38 -0.96 -2.40
N ALA A 149 28.84 -0.73 -1.16
CA ALA A 149 28.16 0.17 -0.22
C ALA A 149 28.20 1.62 -0.73
N GLU A 150 29.32 2.06 -1.31
CA GLU A 150 29.43 3.38 -1.93
C GLU A 150 28.43 3.55 -3.08
N GLU A 151 28.27 2.56 -3.94
CA GLU A 151 27.26 2.59 -5.01
C GLU A 151 25.85 2.78 -4.45
N MET A 152 25.52 2.06 -3.38
CA MET A 152 24.21 2.17 -2.72
C MET A 152 24.01 3.55 -2.09
N PHE A 153 24.96 4.03 -1.29
CA PHE A 153 24.83 5.29 -0.52
C PHE A 153 24.97 6.56 -1.37
N PHE A 154 25.72 6.52 -2.46
CA PHE A 154 26.04 7.71 -3.25
C PHE A 154 25.42 7.72 -4.65
N LYS A 155 24.82 6.61 -5.11
CA LYS A 155 24.08 6.58 -6.37
C LYS A 155 22.64 6.11 -6.20
N GLU A 156 22.41 4.91 -5.70
CA GLU A 156 21.06 4.34 -5.65
C GLU A 156 20.15 5.12 -4.69
N ILE A 157 20.55 5.31 -3.43
CA ILE A 157 19.73 6.05 -2.44
C ILE A 157 19.39 7.47 -2.94
N PRO A 158 20.36 8.32 -3.36
CA PRO A 158 20.03 9.63 -3.93
C PRO A 158 19.04 9.56 -5.10
N GLN A 159 19.17 8.58 -6.01
CA GLN A 159 18.24 8.40 -7.12
C GLN A 159 16.83 8.00 -6.65
N LEU A 160 16.71 7.10 -5.67
CA LEU A 160 15.42 6.72 -5.06
C LEU A 160 14.72 7.94 -4.45
N ILE A 161 15.47 8.74 -3.69
CA ILE A 161 14.96 9.93 -3.02
C ILE A 161 14.49 10.96 -4.03
N GLN A 162 15.26 11.22 -5.08
CA GLN A 162 14.85 12.12 -6.16
C GLN A 162 13.57 11.63 -6.86
N GLN A 163 13.46 10.34 -7.18
CA GLN A 163 12.28 9.81 -7.89
C GLN A 163 11.01 9.76 -7.02
N ALA A 164 11.13 9.56 -5.71
CA ALA A 164 9.99 9.28 -4.85
C ALA A 164 9.56 10.46 -3.97
N LEU A 165 10.47 11.32 -3.51
CA LEU A 165 10.22 12.28 -2.42
C LEU A 165 10.27 13.76 -2.85
N PHE A 166 10.27 14.03 -4.16
CA PHE A 166 10.23 15.40 -4.70
C PHE A 166 8.99 15.57 -5.58
N TYR A 167 8.13 16.52 -5.23
CA TYR A 167 6.86 16.71 -5.93
C TYR A 167 7.03 16.97 -7.44
N ARG A 168 8.05 17.76 -7.81
CA ARG A 168 8.40 18.07 -9.21
C ARG A 168 8.75 16.84 -10.06
N ASN A 169 9.17 15.74 -9.43
CA ASN A 169 9.57 14.51 -10.11
C ASN A 169 8.43 13.48 -10.15
N LEU A 170 7.28 13.79 -9.55
CA LEU A 170 6.09 12.96 -9.54
C LEU A 170 5.06 13.49 -10.53
N GLU A 171 4.20 12.60 -11.02
CA GLU A 171 3.06 12.98 -11.83
C GLU A 171 1.99 13.65 -10.95
N ALA A 172 1.99 14.99 -10.93
CA ALA A 172 1.14 15.80 -10.05
C ALA A 172 -0.35 15.39 -10.06
N HIS A 173 -0.90 15.03 -11.22
CA HIS A 173 -2.28 14.59 -11.35
C HIS A 173 -2.54 13.26 -10.64
N ARG A 174 -1.59 12.31 -10.67
CA ARG A 174 -1.70 11.02 -9.97
C ARG A 174 -1.65 11.19 -8.47
N VAL A 175 -0.73 12.02 -7.97
CA VAL A 175 -0.63 12.35 -6.54
C VAL A 175 -1.95 12.95 -6.05
N LYS A 176 -2.44 13.98 -6.76
CA LYS A 176 -3.70 14.66 -6.44
C LYS A 176 -4.88 13.71 -6.45
N ASN A 177 -5.00 12.85 -7.47
CA ASN A 177 -6.07 11.87 -7.57
C ASN A 177 -6.04 10.87 -6.41
N HIS A 178 -4.87 10.33 -6.07
CA HIS A 178 -4.71 9.39 -4.95
C HIS A 178 -5.17 10.00 -3.63
N VAL A 179 -4.71 11.21 -3.34
CA VAL A 179 -5.07 11.96 -2.13
C VAL A 179 -6.57 12.28 -2.09
N ALA A 180 -7.15 12.71 -3.22
CA ALA A 180 -8.57 13.06 -3.34
C ALA A 180 -9.49 11.86 -3.09
N VAL A 181 -9.19 10.71 -3.70
CA VAL A 181 -9.98 9.48 -3.54
C VAL A 181 -9.93 8.97 -2.09
N VAL A 182 -8.79 9.11 -1.40
CA VAL A 182 -8.68 8.75 0.03
C VAL A 182 -9.50 9.71 0.91
N GLU A 183 -9.48 11.01 0.63
CA GLU A 183 -10.30 12.00 1.34
C GLU A 183 -11.80 11.77 1.11
N ASP A 184 -12.21 11.44 -0.11
CA ASP A 184 -13.60 11.14 -0.42
C ASP A 184 -14.09 9.90 0.34
N GLN A 185 -13.26 8.86 0.46
CA GLN A 185 -13.58 7.68 1.26
C GLN A 185 -13.74 7.98 2.74
N GLY A 186 -12.84 8.80 3.31
CA GLY A 186 -12.95 9.28 4.69
C GLY A 186 -14.24 10.04 4.91
N SER A 187 -14.55 11.01 4.03
CA SER A 187 -15.79 11.79 4.06
C SER A 187 -17.04 10.92 3.92
N LEU A 188 -17.05 9.98 2.97
CA LEU A 188 -18.16 9.07 2.70
C LEU A 188 -18.45 8.20 3.93
N ARG A 189 -17.41 7.60 4.52
CA ARG A 189 -17.53 6.79 5.74
C ARG A 189 -18.03 7.61 6.93
N GLY A 190 -17.53 8.83 7.10
CA GLY A 190 -17.94 9.75 8.17
C GLY A 190 -19.43 10.13 8.12
N GLN A 191 -20.07 10.03 6.95
CA GLN A 191 -21.49 10.32 6.78
C GLN A 191 -22.43 9.14 7.05
N LEU A 192 -21.92 7.90 7.19
CA LEU A 192 -22.78 6.71 7.34
C LEU A 192 -23.67 6.77 8.58
N HIS A 193 -23.07 7.06 9.74
CA HIS A 193 -23.77 7.03 11.03
C HIS A 193 -24.94 8.01 11.11
N SER A 194 -24.76 9.25 10.65
CA SER A 194 -25.77 10.32 10.70
C SER A 194 -26.94 10.05 9.77
N ARG A 195 -26.73 9.22 8.74
CA ARG A 195 -27.76 8.78 7.79
C ARG A 195 -28.42 7.47 8.18
N GLY A 196 -28.10 6.90 9.34
CA GLY A 196 -28.67 5.63 9.79
C GLY A 196 -28.18 4.41 8.98
N LEU A 197 -27.06 4.54 8.27
CA LEU A 197 -26.46 3.50 7.45
C LEU A 197 -25.27 2.85 8.16
N VAL A 198 -24.97 1.60 7.81
CA VAL A 198 -23.81 0.84 8.29
C VAL A 198 -22.78 0.56 7.20
N ALA A 199 -23.19 0.63 5.93
CA ALA A 199 -22.30 0.51 4.79
C ALA A 199 -22.89 1.18 3.56
N PHE A 200 -22.02 1.42 2.58
CA PHE A 200 -22.37 1.92 1.25
C PHE A 200 -21.55 1.20 0.18
N VAL A 201 -22.19 0.83 -0.92
CA VAL A 201 -21.55 0.19 -2.08
C VAL A 201 -21.89 1.01 -3.32
N ALA A 202 -20.91 1.74 -3.87
CA ALA A 202 -21.11 2.56 -5.06
C ALA A 202 -21.55 1.72 -6.28
N ASN A 203 -22.45 2.29 -7.09
CA ASN A 203 -22.74 1.79 -8.43
C ASN A 203 -21.46 1.81 -9.28
N GLY A 204 -21.26 0.78 -10.08
CA GLY A 204 -20.05 0.59 -10.88
C GLY A 204 -18.89 -0.08 -10.14
N ALA A 205 -19.00 -0.36 -8.83
CA ALA A 205 -17.92 -1.00 -8.07
C ALA A 205 -17.55 -2.38 -8.65
N LEU A 206 -16.24 -2.68 -8.65
CA LEU A 206 -15.68 -3.94 -9.09
C LEU A 206 -15.27 -4.78 -7.86
N LEU A 207 -16.17 -5.68 -7.47
CA LEU A 207 -16.04 -6.47 -6.25
C LEU A 207 -15.18 -7.74 -6.41
N PRO A 208 -15.25 -8.50 -7.54
CA PRO A 208 -14.42 -9.69 -7.74
C PRO A 208 -12.92 -9.40 -7.74
N ARG A 209 -12.15 -10.23 -7.02
CA ARG A 209 -10.68 -10.14 -6.96
C ARG A 209 -10.03 -11.10 -7.95
N ARG A 210 -8.76 -10.88 -8.24
CA ARG A 210 -8.01 -11.65 -9.24
C ARG A 210 -7.88 -13.12 -8.86
N SER A 211 -7.68 -13.42 -7.58
CA SER A 211 -7.75 -14.78 -7.03
C SER A 211 -7.97 -14.75 -5.52
N GLY A 212 -8.10 -15.91 -4.88
CA GLY A 212 -8.23 -16.00 -3.41
C GLY A 212 -6.97 -15.59 -2.62
N ILE A 213 -5.84 -15.34 -3.30
CA ILE A 213 -4.58 -14.88 -2.68
C ILE A 213 -4.06 -13.57 -3.28
N ASP A 214 -4.76 -13.01 -4.27
CA ASP A 214 -4.37 -11.79 -4.95
C ASP A 214 -5.53 -10.79 -4.88
N GLU A 215 -5.39 -9.85 -3.95
CA GLU A 215 -6.38 -8.84 -3.65
C GLU A 215 -6.57 -7.82 -4.77
N ARG A 216 -5.84 -7.85 -5.89
CA ARG A 216 -6.08 -6.92 -7.01
C ARG A 216 -7.45 -7.18 -7.67
N PRO A 217 -8.04 -6.17 -8.32
CA PRO A 217 -9.29 -6.37 -9.06
C PRO A 217 -9.14 -7.44 -10.14
N LEU A 218 -10.22 -8.18 -10.40
CA LEU A 218 -10.26 -9.13 -11.51
C LEU A 218 -9.94 -8.39 -12.83
N GLN A 219 -9.02 -8.96 -13.61
CA GLN A 219 -8.60 -8.40 -14.90
C GLN A 219 -9.39 -9.02 -16.06
N PRO A 220 -9.58 -8.29 -17.18
CA PRO A 220 -10.30 -8.84 -18.33
C PRO A 220 -9.62 -10.13 -18.77
N ALA A 221 -10.41 -11.13 -19.15
CA ALA A 221 -9.84 -12.31 -19.79
C ALA A 221 -9.26 -11.88 -21.14
N PRO A 222 -8.05 -12.34 -21.52
CA PRO A 222 -7.58 -12.16 -22.89
C PRO A 222 -8.62 -12.77 -23.85
N PRO A 223 -8.81 -12.19 -25.05
CA PRO A 223 -9.74 -12.74 -26.02
C PRO A 223 -9.41 -14.21 -26.29
N ALA A 224 -10.43 -15.07 -26.26
CA ALA A 224 -10.23 -16.48 -26.58
C ALA A 224 -9.66 -16.60 -28.01
N PRO A 225 -8.66 -17.48 -28.24
CA PRO A 225 -8.22 -17.77 -29.60
C PRO A 225 -9.43 -18.22 -30.43
N LEU A 226 -9.60 -17.65 -31.63
CA LEU A 226 -10.57 -18.19 -32.57
C LEU A 226 -10.16 -19.64 -32.86
N SER A 227 -11.03 -20.60 -32.54
CA SER A 227 -10.88 -21.96 -33.09
C SER A 227 -10.81 -21.82 -34.62
N PRO A 228 -9.87 -22.49 -35.31
CA PRO A 228 -9.87 -22.48 -36.77
C PRO A 228 -11.24 -22.97 -37.23
N LYS A 229 -11.97 -22.16 -38.00
CA LYS A 229 -13.11 -22.67 -38.75
C LYS A 229 -12.53 -23.65 -39.76
N GLU A 230 -12.80 -24.94 -39.62
CA GLU A 230 -12.54 -25.89 -40.69
C GLU A 230 -13.40 -25.48 -41.91
N GLY A 231 -12.72 -25.19 -43.02
CA GLY A 231 -13.34 -24.96 -44.33
C GLY A 231 -13.71 -23.51 -44.61
N GLY A 232 -12.88 -22.83 -45.40
CA GLY A 232 -13.23 -21.56 -46.04
C GLY A 232 -12.03 -20.75 -46.48
N GLU A 233 -11.61 -20.92 -47.73
CA GLU A 233 -10.69 -19.99 -48.40
C GLU A 233 -11.37 -18.62 -48.52
N GLY A 234 -10.92 -17.66 -47.71
CA GLY A 234 -11.41 -16.29 -47.75
C GLY A 234 -10.62 -15.42 -46.77
N ARG A 235 -9.96 -14.40 -47.29
CA ARG A 235 -9.18 -13.41 -46.52
C ARG A 235 -10.04 -12.83 -45.40
N ALA A 236 -9.66 -13.07 -44.15
CA ALA A 236 -10.29 -12.44 -42.99
C ALA A 236 -9.31 -11.43 -42.38
N GLU A 237 -9.70 -10.16 -42.41
CA GLU A 237 -9.03 -9.11 -41.64
C GLU A 237 -9.03 -9.49 -40.15
N SER A 238 -7.85 -9.47 -39.57
CA SER A 238 -7.58 -9.82 -38.18
C SER A 238 -8.12 -8.73 -37.25
N SER A 239 -9.41 -8.75 -36.94
CA SER A 239 -9.93 -8.10 -35.73
C SER A 239 -10.22 -9.15 -34.67
N LEU A 240 -9.29 -9.33 -33.72
CA LEU A 240 -9.58 -10.07 -32.50
C LEU A 240 -10.83 -9.44 -31.84
N PRO A 241 -11.82 -10.22 -31.40
CA PRO A 241 -12.95 -9.66 -30.66
C PRO A 241 -12.44 -8.94 -29.39
N PRO A 242 -13.12 -7.89 -28.93
CA PRO A 242 -12.73 -7.22 -27.70
C PRO A 242 -12.69 -8.23 -26.54
N PRO A 243 -11.77 -8.05 -25.57
CA PRO A 243 -11.70 -8.91 -24.40
C PRO A 243 -13.07 -8.94 -23.71
N ARG A 244 -13.58 -10.14 -23.43
CA ARG A 244 -14.82 -10.29 -22.66
C ARG A 244 -14.54 -9.81 -21.25
N ILE A 245 -15.37 -8.89 -20.74
CA ILE A 245 -15.35 -8.48 -19.33
C ILE A 245 -15.93 -9.63 -18.51
N PRO A 246 -15.15 -10.36 -17.69
CA PRO A 246 -15.63 -11.53 -16.95
C PRO A 246 -16.40 -11.16 -15.66
N TRP A 247 -16.69 -9.87 -15.43
CA TRP A 247 -17.41 -9.40 -14.25
C TRP A 247 -18.57 -8.49 -14.62
N ILE A 248 -19.50 -8.39 -13.67
CA ILE A 248 -20.64 -7.47 -13.72
C ILE A 248 -20.35 -6.38 -12.69
N PRO A 249 -20.25 -5.09 -13.09
CA PRO A 249 -20.16 -4.00 -12.14
C PRO A 249 -21.35 -3.99 -11.19
N PHE A 250 -21.12 -3.65 -9.93
CA PHE A 250 -22.19 -3.60 -8.94
C PHE A 250 -23.23 -2.55 -9.32
N GLN A 251 -24.51 -2.87 -9.15
CA GLN A 251 -25.62 -1.94 -9.32
C GLN A 251 -26.58 -2.08 -8.15
N SER A 252 -26.90 -0.96 -7.51
CA SER A 252 -27.85 -0.90 -6.40
C SER A 252 -29.25 -1.27 -6.88
N PRO A 253 -30.01 -2.05 -6.08
CA PRO A 253 -31.46 -2.11 -6.28
C PRO A 253 -32.07 -0.74 -5.96
N PRO A 254 -33.18 -0.35 -6.63
CA PRO A 254 -33.81 0.96 -6.45
C PRO A 254 -34.19 1.27 -5.00
N ASP A 255 -34.72 0.28 -4.27
CA ASP A 255 -35.22 0.46 -2.90
C ASP A 255 -34.12 0.69 -1.86
N LEU A 256 -32.86 0.44 -2.21
CA LEU A 256 -31.69 0.71 -1.35
C LEU A 256 -30.75 1.77 -1.94
N GLU A 257 -31.13 2.39 -3.06
CA GLU A 257 -30.28 3.39 -3.70
C GLU A 257 -30.30 4.70 -2.90
N VAL A 258 -29.11 5.19 -2.57
CA VAL A 258 -28.90 6.45 -1.86
C VAL A 258 -27.81 7.26 -2.54
N GLU A 259 -27.82 8.57 -2.30
CA GLU A 259 -26.81 9.49 -2.83
C GLU A 259 -25.96 10.11 -1.72
N PHE A 260 -24.65 10.17 -1.93
CA PHE A 260 -23.70 10.89 -1.08
C PHE A 260 -23.03 12.02 -1.85
N GLN A 261 -22.70 13.10 -1.13
CA GLN A 261 -21.84 14.17 -1.63
C GLN A 261 -20.46 13.98 -0.99
N VAL A 262 -19.42 13.91 -1.81
CA VAL A 262 -18.01 13.85 -1.37
C VAL A 262 -17.22 15.01 -1.97
N PRO A 263 -16.17 15.49 -1.28
CA PRO A 263 -15.54 16.77 -1.62
C PRO A 263 -14.86 16.83 -2.99
N ASN A 264 -14.40 15.69 -3.54
CA ASN A 264 -13.63 15.68 -4.79
C ASN A 264 -14.37 15.00 -5.97
N HIS A 265 -15.01 13.84 -5.75
CA HIS A 265 -15.77 13.12 -6.78
C HIS A 265 -17.18 13.71 -6.99
N GLY A 266 -17.71 14.51 -6.06
CA GLY A 266 -19.05 15.07 -6.11
C GLY A 266 -20.11 14.04 -5.69
N THR A 267 -21.14 13.82 -6.50
CA THR A 267 -22.23 12.90 -6.17
C THR A 267 -21.83 11.45 -6.42
N LEU A 268 -22.00 10.58 -5.43
CA LEU A 268 -21.93 9.13 -5.54
C LEU A 268 -23.32 8.51 -5.34
N ARG A 269 -23.71 7.61 -6.24
CA ARG A 269 -24.93 6.80 -6.13
C ARG A 269 -24.59 5.35 -5.87
N GLY A 270 -25.36 4.67 -5.03
CA GLY A 270 -25.09 3.27 -4.70
C GLY A 270 -26.03 2.73 -3.63
N MET A 271 -25.77 1.49 -3.23
CA MET A 271 -26.57 0.77 -2.24
C MET A 271 -26.19 1.21 -0.84
N GLY A 272 -27.12 1.82 -0.11
CA GLY A 272 -27.00 2.11 1.32
C GLY A 272 -27.57 0.97 2.16
N LEU A 273 -26.77 0.37 3.04
CA LEU A 273 -27.25 -0.64 3.97
C LEU A 273 -27.67 0.02 5.29
N PRO A 274 -28.95 -0.04 5.69
CA PRO A 274 -29.42 0.57 6.93
C PRO A 274 -28.97 -0.22 8.17
N LYS A 275 -28.99 0.44 9.33
CA LYS A 275 -28.86 -0.23 10.63
C LYS A 275 -29.94 -1.31 10.79
N GLY A 276 -29.56 -2.45 11.35
CA GLY A 276 -30.44 -3.60 11.57
C GLY A 276 -29.83 -4.89 11.04
N VAL A 277 -30.67 -5.85 10.70
CA VAL A 277 -30.26 -7.13 10.13
C VAL A 277 -30.50 -7.12 8.63
N THR A 278 -29.44 -7.24 7.83
CA THR A 278 -29.50 -7.39 6.37
C THR A 278 -29.11 -8.81 5.98
N LEU A 279 -29.96 -9.49 5.20
CA LEU A 279 -29.69 -10.84 4.70
C LEU A 279 -29.26 -10.80 3.23
N ILE A 280 -28.07 -11.30 2.93
CA ILE A 280 -27.58 -11.49 1.54
C ILE A 280 -27.82 -12.95 1.15
N ALA A 281 -28.86 -13.21 0.37
CA ALA A 281 -29.27 -14.55 -0.09
C ALA A 281 -29.03 -14.77 -1.58
N GLY A 282 -29.13 -16.04 -2.04
CA GLY A 282 -28.92 -16.42 -3.44
C GLY A 282 -28.19 -17.76 -3.62
N GLY A 283 -28.17 -18.28 -4.84
CA GLY A 283 -27.53 -19.56 -5.20
C GLY A 283 -26.01 -19.59 -4.97
N GLY A 284 -25.43 -20.81 -4.96
CA GLY A 284 -23.98 -20.98 -4.93
C GLY A 284 -23.30 -20.26 -6.10
N PHE A 285 -22.15 -19.63 -5.87
CA PHE A 285 -21.38 -18.88 -6.89
C PHE A 285 -22.05 -17.61 -7.47
N HIS A 286 -23.12 -17.10 -6.86
CA HIS A 286 -23.80 -15.86 -7.30
C HIS A 286 -23.23 -14.56 -6.67
N GLY A 287 -21.96 -14.54 -6.23
CA GLY A 287 -21.31 -13.31 -5.75
C GLY A 287 -21.62 -12.86 -4.31
N LYS A 288 -22.39 -13.63 -3.52
CA LYS A 288 -22.71 -13.30 -2.11
C LYS A 288 -21.45 -13.05 -1.25
N SER A 289 -20.52 -14.01 -1.26
CA SER A 289 -19.27 -13.88 -0.52
C SER A 289 -18.39 -12.77 -1.05
N THR A 290 -18.48 -12.46 -2.35
CA THR A 290 -17.75 -11.37 -2.98
C THR A 290 -18.23 -10.01 -2.46
N LEU A 291 -19.55 -9.81 -2.40
CA LEU A 291 -20.14 -8.62 -1.80
C LEU A 291 -19.80 -8.51 -0.31
N LEU A 292 -19.97 -9.60 0.45
CA LEU A 292 -19.67 -9.60 1.88
C LEU A 292 -18.18 -9.33 2.17
N HIS A 293 -17.27 -9.86 1.36
CA HIS A 293 -15.85 -9.58 1.46
C HIS A 293 -15.53 -8.11 1.13
N ALA A 294 -16.20 -7.50 0.15
CA ALA A 294 -16.02 -6.08 -0.12
C ALA A 294 -16.48 -5.21 1.07
N LEU A 295 -17.61 -5.56 1.70
CA LEU A 295 -18.09 -4.91 2.92
C LEU A 295 -17.13 -5.11 4.11
N GLU A 296 -16.58 -6.31 4.28
CA GLU A 296 -15.55 -6.62 5.30
C GLU A 296 -14.32 -5.72 5.15
N ARG A 297 -13.84 -5.52 3.91
CA ARG A 297 -12.68 -4.66 3.64
C ARG A 297 -13.03 -3.17 3.63
N GLY A 298 -14.30 -2.80 3.50
CA GLY A 298 -14.77 -1.40 3.45
C GLY A 298 -14.51 -0.56 4.72
N VAL A 299 -14.06 -1.21 5.80
CA VAL A 299 -13.49 -0.52 6.98
C VAL A 299 -12.22 0.25 6.63
N TYR A 300 -11.49 -0.16 5.58
CA TYR A 300 -10.28 0.49 5.10
C TYR A 300 -10.55 1.33 3.86
N ASN A 301 -9.72 2.36 3.68
CA ASN A 301 -9.62 3.05 2.39
C ASN A 301 -8.85 2.17 1.41
N HIS A 302 -9.20 2.21 0.13
CA HIS A 302 -8.52 1.53 -0.97
C HIS A 302 -7.93 2.53 -1.96
N ILE A 303 -6.91 2.09 -2.68
CA ILE A 303 -6.29 2.91 -3.74
C ILE A 303 -7.27 3.20 -4.89
N PRO A 304 -7.09 4.32 -5.62
CA PRO A 304 -7.82 4.54 -6.87
C PRO A 304 -7.64 3.39 -7.86
N GLY A 305 -8.73 2.95 -8.48
CA GLY A 305 -8.73 1.84 -9.44
C GLY A 305 -8.75 0.46 -8.81
N ASP A 306 -8.90 0.34 -7.48
CA ASP A 306 -9.09 -0.94 -6.80
C ASP A 306 -10.41 -1.63 -7.16
N GLY A 307 -11.42 -0.86 -7.55
CA GLY A 307 -12.80 -1.29 -7.74
C GLY A 307 -13.65 -1.20 -6.47
N ARG A 308 -13.03 -1.12 -5.29
CA ARG A 308 -13.71 -1.01 -3.98
C ARG A 308 -13.45 0.32 -3.28
N GLU A 309 -12.83 1.28 -3.94
CA GLU A 309 -12.51 2.59 -3.36
C GLU A 309 -13.75 3.43 -2.99
N TYR A 310 -14.96 3.03 -3.37
CA TYR A 310 -16.20 3.64 -2.85
C TYR A 310 -17.14 2.60 -2.26
N VAL A 311 -16.55 1.52 -1.72
CA VAL A 311 -17.23 0.54 -0.87
C VAL A 311 -16.76 0.76 0.55
N VAL A 312 -17.61 1.37 1.38
CA VAL A 312 -17.25 1.73 2.76
C VAL A 312 -18.20 1.09 3.76
N THR A 313 -17.65 0.75 4.91
CA THR A 313 -18.39 0.22 6.07
C THR A 313 -17.96 1.01 7.30
N LEU A 314 -18.81 1.02 8.33
CA LEU A 314 -18.45 1.56 9.65
C LEU A 314 -17.10 0.99 10.14
N PRO A 315 -16.23 1.82 10.75
CA PRO A 315 -14.91 1.37 11.17
C PRO A 315 -14.94 0.31 12.27
N GLU A 316 -16.06 0.17 13.01
CA GLU A 316 -16.25 -0.85 14.05
C GLU A 316 -16.76 -2.19 13.51
N ALA A 317 -16.98 -2.33 12.20
CA ALA A 317 -17.50 -3.58 11.65
C ALA A 317 -16.51 -4.73 11.82
N VAL A 318 -16.99 -5.83 12.41
CA VAL A 318 -16.21 -7.04 12.64
C VAL A 318 -16.87 -8.21 11.92
N LYS A 319 -16.07 -8.97 11.17
CA LYS A 319 -16.51 -10.25 10.64
C LYS A 319 -16.34 -11.33 11.70
N ILE A 320 -17.44 -12.03 11.97
CA ILE A 320 -17.48 -13.16 12.90
C ILE A 320 -17.48 -14.46 12.09
N ARG A 321 -16.68 -15.43 12.54
CA ARG A 321 -16.64 -16.80 12.01
C ARG A 321 -16.34 -17.76 13.15
N ALA A 322 -16.67 -19.04 12.96
CA ALA A 322 -16.18 -20.10 13.86
C ALA A 322 -14.64 -20.16 13.80
N GLU A 323 -14.03 -20.32 14.97
CA GLU A 323 -12.58 -20.42 15.18
C GLU A 323 -12.32 -21.46 16.28
N ASP A 324 -12.37 -22.73 15.91
CA ASP A 324 -12.27 -23.84 16.85
C ASP A 324 -10.86 -23.93 17.46
N GLY A 325 -10.78 -24.18 18.77
CA GLY A 325 -9.52 -24.34 19.50
C GLY A 325 -8.86 -23.04 20.00
N ARG A 326 -9.45 -21.87 19.75
CA ARG A 326 -8.96 -20.60 20.32
C ARG A 326 -9.12 -20.57 21.84
N PHE A 327 -8.20 -19.89 22.50
CA PHE A 327 -8.32 -19.59 23.93
C PHE A 327 -9.31 -18.45 24.17
N VAL A 328 -10.08 -18.54 25.26
CA VAL A 328 -11.01 -17.50 25.72
C VAL A 328 -10.80 -17.34 27.22
N GLU A 329 -10.58 -16.10 27.65
CA GLU A 329 -10.39 -15.77 29.07
C GLU A 329 -11.39 -14.71 29.50
N ARG A 330 -12.23 -15.03 30.49
CA ARG A 330 -13.11 -14.09 31.20
C ARG A 330 -14.01 -13.24 30.29
N VAL A 331 -14.47 -13.81 29.17
CA VAL A 331 -15.47 -13.19 28.30
C VAL A 331 -16.85 -13.73 28.65
N ASN A 332 -17.79 -12.85 28.97
CA ASN A 332 -19.16 -13.25 29.23
C ASN A 332 -19.88 -13.62 27.91
N ILE A 333 -20.16 -14.90 27.71
CA ILE A 333 -20.87 -15.44 26.54
C ILE A 333 -22.27 -15.99 26.88
N SER A 334 -22.80 -15.68 28.07
CA SER A 334 -24.14 -16.13 28.51
C SER A 334 -25.29 -15.75 27.57
N PRO A 335 -25.23 -14.69 26.73
CA PRO A 335 -26.27 -14.47 25.72
C PRO A 335 -26.37 -15.57 24.65
N PHE A 336 -25.35 -16.42 24.49
CA PHE A 336 -25.29 -17.47 23.47
C PHE A 336 -25.21 -18.88 24.06
N ILE A 337 -24.37 -19.09 25.08
CA ILE A 337 -24.13 -20.40 25.70
C ILE A 337 -24.31 -20.27 27.21
N ASN A 338 -25.19 -21.11 27.76
CA ASN A 338 -25.48 -21.21 29.19
C ASN A 338 -25.37 -22.67 29.66
N HIS A 339 -25.39 -22.89 30.97
CA HIS A 339 -25.44 -24.21 31.59
C HIS A 339 -24.32 -25.15 31.11
N LEU A 340 -23.08 -24.74 31.35
CA LEU A 340 -21.95 -25.56 30.98
C LEU A 340 -21.91 -26.84 31.83
N PRO A 341 -21.38 -27.94 31.26
CA PRO A 341 -21.13 -29.13 32.05
C PRO A 341 -20.14 -28.80 33.18
N PHE A 342 -20.42 -29.32 34.37
CA PHE A 342 -19.63 -29.16 35.59
C PHE A 342 -19.67 -27.78 36.26
N GLY A 343 -20.57 -26.88 35.84
CA GLY A 343 -20.82 -25.58 36.48
C GLY A 343 -20.46 -24.43 35.58
#